data_AF-A0A423WGN9-F1
#
_entry.id   AF-A0A423WGN9-F1
#
_cell.length_a   1.000
_cell.length_b   1.000
_cell.length_c   1.000
_cell.angle_alpha   90.00
_cell.angle_beta   90.00
_cell.angle_gamma   90.00
#
_symmetry.space_group_name_H-M   'P 1'
#
loop_
_entity.id
_entity.type
_entity.pdbx_description
1 polymer ?
#
loop_
_entity_poly.entity_id
_entity_poly.type
_entity_poly.pdbx_seq_one_letter_code
_entity_poly.pdbx_strand_id
1 'polypeptide(L)'
;MSTDANGNTNCSNMTDCYDCNNSSNCTGCTRLSNCSNMKNSDDCTKCSNCRDCTDCIECSNCTDCSGLRNASNQHGVHKSASDSEGELK
;
A
#
# COMPACT_ATOMS: atom_id res chain seq x y z
N MET A 1 17.25 12.13 3.91
CA MET A 1 16.27 13.04 4.55
C MET A 1 15.90 12.38 5.86
N SER A 2 16.18 13.06 6.96
CA SER A 2 15.92 12.60 8.33
C SER A 2 14.42 12.69 8.64
N THR A 3 13.84 11.57 9.04
CA THR A 3 12.46 11.38 9.52
C THR A 3 12.36 11.78 10.98
N ASP A 4 11.33 12.54 11.33
CA ASP A 4 10.71 12.45 12.65
C ASP A 4 9.19 12.73 12.57
N ALA A 5 8.53 12.58 13.71
CA ALA A 5 7.18 12.08 13.92
C ALA A 5 6.05 12.77 13.12
N ASN A 6 5.27 11.98 12.36
CA ASN A 6 3.86 12.23 11.99
C ASN A 6 3.52 12.95 10.66
N GLY A 7 4.28 12.82 9.58
CA GLY A 7 3.83 13.45 8.32
C GLY A 7 4.81 13.53 7.17
N ASN A 8 5.70 12.54 7.02
CA ASN A 8 6.88 12.75 6.18
C ASN A 8 6.53 12.89 4.70
N THR A 9 6.81 14.06 4.14
CA THR A 9 6.60 14.33 2.72
C THR A 9 7.88 14.07 1.94
N ASN A 10 7.78 13.53 0.72
CA ASN A 10 8.93 13.28 -0.15
C ASN A 10 9.97 12.28 0.42
N CYS A 11 9.51 11.29 1.21
CA CYS A 11 10.39 10.21 1.66
C CYS A 11 10.87 9.39 0.47
N SER A 12 12.15 9.07 0.44
CA SER A 12 12.71 8.16 -0.56
C SER A 12 13.68 7.21 0.12
N ASN A 13 13.51 5.90 -0.12
CA ASN A 13 14.34 4.84 0.45
C ASN A 13 14.28 4.79 1.98
N MET A 14 13.06 4.83 2.53
CA MET A 14 12.83 4.85 3.96
C MET A 14 12.19 3.55 4.45
N THR A 15 12.42 3.23 5.72
CA THR A 15 11.83 2.07 6.41
C THR A 15 11.06 2.52 7.63
N ASP A 16 10.00 1.79 8.00
CA ASP A 16 9.23 1.97 9.23
C ASP A 16 8.71 3.40 9.44
N CYS A 17 8.21 4.01 8.36
CA CYS A 17 7.70 5.38 8.38
C CYS A 17 6.18 5.41 8.52
N TYR A 18 5.70 6.52 9.07
CA TYR A 18 4.28 6.76 9.29
C TYR A 18 3.87 8.09 8.67
N ASP A 19 2.63 8.16 8.19
CA ASP A 19 2.01 9.36 7.63
C ASP A 19 2.79 9.95 6.45
N CYS A 20 3.32 9.10 5.58
CA CYS A 20 4.15 9.56 4.48
C CYS A 20 3.32 10.00 3.27
N ASN A 21 3.70 11.10 2.64
CA ASN A 21 3.05 11.61 1.45
C ASN A 21 4.05 11.87 0.32
N ASN A 22 3.66 11.67 -0.94
CA ASN A 22 4.51 11.88 -2.13
C ASN A 22 5.85 11.14 -2.04
N SER A 23 5.84 9.92 -1.50
CA SER A 23 7.06 9.19 -1.15
C SER A 23 7.31 8.03 -2.11
N SER A 24 8.54 7.55 -2.16
CA SER A 24 8.91 6.43 -3.02
C SER A 24 9.85 5.44 -2.35
N ASN A 25 9.83 4.18 -2.79
CA ASN A 25 10.76 3.14 -2.33
C ASN A 25 10.74 2.99 -0.81
N CYS A 26 9.55 2.95 -0.21
CA CYS A 26 9.40 2.83 1.24
C CYS A 26 9.01 1.40 1.60
N THR A 27 9.47 0.92 2.76
CA THR A 27 9.21 -0.46 3.24
C THR A 27 8.75 -0.44 4.69
N GLY A 28 7.79 -1.29 5.08
CA GLY A 28 7.36 -1.33 6.48
C GLY A 28 6.59 -0.08 6.92
N CYS A 29 6.02 0.67 5.98
CA CYS A 29 5.46 1.98 6.28
C CYS A 29 3.94 1.91 6.43
N THR A 30 3.36 2.83 7.20
CA THR A 30 1.92 2.86 7.45
C THR A 30 1.35 4.24 7.13
N ARG A 31 0.09 4.31 6.68
CA ARG A 31 -0.62 5.55 6.37
C ARG A 31 0.09 6.35 5.28
N LEU A 32 0.15 5.76 4.10
CA LEU A 32 0.86 6.32 2.96
C LEU A 32 -0.12 6.98 1.99
N SER A 33 0.26 8.11 1.41
CA SER A 33 -0.58 8.83 0.45
C SER A 33 0.20 9.28 -0.76
N ASN A 34 -0.30 8.96 -1.96
CA ASN A 34 0.33 9.35 -3.23
C ASN A 34 1.79 8.86 -3.33
N CYS A 35 2.05 7.64 -2.86
CA CYS A 35 3.39 7.05 -2.85
C CYS A 35 3.59 6.04 -3.99
N SER A 36 4.85 5.67 -4.24
CA SER A 36 5.20 4.68 -5.27
C SER A 36 6.23 3.67 -4.78
N ASN A 37 6.20 2.45 -5.33
CA ASN A 37 7.16 1.38 -5.02
C ASN A 37 7.17 1.04 -3.51
N MET A 38 5.98 0.78 -2.97
CA MET A 38 5.77 0.42 -1.58
C MET A 38 5.94 -1.07 -1.37
N LYS A 39 6.55 -1.48 -0.25
CA LYS A 39 6.68 -2.89 0.14
C LYS A 39 6.28 -3.10 1.59
N ASN A 40 5.61 -4.21 1.91
CA ASN A 40 5.25 -4.56 3.30
C ASN A 40 4.66 -3.36 4.05
N SER A 41 3.70 -2.68 3.44
CA SER A 41 3.20 -1.40 3.94
C SER A 41 1.69 -1.47 4.11
N ASP A 42 1.17 -0.72 5.07
CA ASP A 42 -0.23 -0.79 5.48
C ASP A 42 -0.91 0.55 5.29
N ASP A 43 -2.23 0.54 5.03
CA ASP A 43 -3.04 1.75 4.86
C ASP A 43 -2.46 2.68 3.77
N CYS A 44 -2.31 2.12 2.58
CA CYS A 44 -1.78 2.83 1.41
C CYS A 44 -2.93 3.44 0.62
N THR A 45 -2.96 4.77 0.45
CA THR A 45 -3.97 5.48 -0.34
C THR A 45 -3.37 6.12 -1.58
N LYS A 46 -4.00 5.94 -2.75
CA LYS A 46 -3.55 6.50 -4.04
C LYS A 46 -2.10 6.15 -4.37
N CYS A 47 -1.64 4.97 -3.94
CA CYS A 47 -0.26 4.55 -4.16
C CYS A 47 -0.12 3.73 -5.45
N SER A 48 1.09 3.60 -5.96
CA SER A 48 1.39 2.80 -7.17
C SER A 48 2.53 1.83 -6.92
N ASN A 49 2.53 0.70 -7.64
CA ASN A 49 3.55 -0.35 -7.52
C ASN A 49 3.70 -0.84 -6.06
N CYS A 50 2.57 -1.13 -5.42
CA CYS A 50 2.54 -1.63 -4.05
C CYS A 50 2.77 -3.14 -4.08
N ARG A 51 3.57 -3.66 -3.15
CA ARG A 51 3.84 -5.09 -3.04
C ARG A 51 3.72 -5.56 -1.59
N ASP A 52 3.05 -6.69 -1.38
CA ASP A 52 2.87 -7.27 -0.04
C ASP A 52 2.26 -6.23 0.94
N CYS A 53 1.36 -5.38 0.45
CA CYS A 53 0.74 -4.30 1.23
C CYS A 53 -0.68 -4.67 1.65
N THR A 54 -1.15 -4.13 2.77
CA THR A 54 -2.53 -4.33 3.25
C THR A 54 -3.31 -3.02 3.29
N ASP A 55 -4.64 -3.12 3.23
CA ASP A 55 -5.57 -1.99 3.27
C ASP A 55 -5.25 -0.89 2.24
N CYS A 56 -5.05 -1.32 0.99
CA CYS A 56 -4.73 -0.43 -0.12
C CYS A 56 -5.99 0.21 -0.74
N ILE A 57 -6.12 1.53 -0.70
CA ILE A 57 -7.26 2.28 -1.25
C ILE A 57 -6.83 3.09 -2.48
N GLU A 58 -7.55 2.96 -3.59
CA GLU A 58 -7.25 3.67 -4.85
C GLU A 58 -5.81 3.42 -5.36
N CYS A 59 -5.22 2.28 -5.00
CA CYS A 59 -3.87 1.93 -5.43
C CYS A 59 -3.85 1.30 -6.83
N SER A 60 -2.72 1.42 -7.52
CA SER A 60 -2.50 0.83 -8.83
C SER A 60 -1.27 -0.07 -8.84
N ASN A 61 -1.24 -1.06 -9.74
CA ASN A 61 -0.13 -2.02 -9.89
C ASN A 61 0.22 -2.71 -8.56
N CYS A 62 -0.80 -3.23 -7.88
CA CYS A 62 -0.63 -3.91 -6.60
C CYS A 62 -0.30 -5.39 -6.82
N THR A 63 0.77 -5.88 -6.20
CA THR A 63 1.19 -7.28 -6.24
C THR A 63 1.11 -7.91 -4.85
N ASP A 64 0.47 -9.06 -4.71
CA ASP A 64 0.39 -9.81 -3.44
C ASP A 64 -0.18 -8.96 -2.27
N CYS A 65 -1.01 -7.97 -2.61
CA CYS A 65 -1.65 -7.09 -1.64
C CYS A 65 -3.01 -7.64 -1.18
N SER A 66 -3.47 -7.23 0.00
CA SER A 66 -4.79 -7.55 0.56
C SER A 66 -5.55 -6.30 1.00
N GLY A 67 -6.83 -6.43 1.34
CA GLY A 67 -7.65 -5.28 1.77
C GLY A 67 -7.87 -4.19 0.70
N LEU A 68 -7.72 -4.54 -0.57
CA LEU A 68 -7.75 -3.59 -1.68
C LEU A 68 -9.16 -3.01 -1.92
N ARG A 69 -9.27 -1.69 -2.00
CA ARG A 69 -10.51 -0.97 -2.35
C ARG A 69 -10.25 -0.01 -3.49
N ASN A 70 -11.11 0.00 -4.52
CA ASN A 70 -10.97 0.86 -5.71
C ASN A 70 -9.59 0.77 -6.40
N ALA A 71 -8.91 -0.37 -6.28
CA ALA A 71 -7.57 -0.54 -6.83
C ALA A 71 -7.60 -1.12 -8.25
N SER A 72 -6.54 -0.86 -9.03
CA SER A 72 -6.42 -1.22 -10.44
C SER A 72 -5.11 -1.94 -10.76
N ASN A 73 -5.07 -2.69 -11.87
CA ASN A 73 -3.88 -3.41 -12.37
C ASN A 73 -3.25 -4.37 -11.34
N GLN A 74 -4.09 -5.09 -10.60
CA GLN A 74 -3.71 -6.00 -9.54
C GLN A 74 -3.16 -7.33 -10.07
N HIS A 75 -2.12 -7.87 -9.43
CA HIS A 75 -1.56 -9.19 -9.71
C HIS A 75 -1.34 -9.95 -8.40
N GLY A 76 -1.61 -11.26 -8.36
CA GLY A 76 -1.33 -12.08 -7.16
C GLY A 76 -2.08 -11.64 -5.89
N VAL A 77 -3.10 -10.79 -6.00
CA VAL A 77 -3.76 -10.20 -4.82
C VAL A 77 -4.51 -11.26 -4.02
N HIS A 78 -4.19 -11.31 -2.73
CA HIS A 78 -4.86 -12.19 -1.79
C HIS A 78 -6.15 -11.50 -1.34
N LYS A 79 -7.25 -11.79 -2.05
CA LYS A 79 -8.59 -11.43 -1.58
C LYS A 79 -8.86 -12.24 -0.32
N SER A 80 -8.92 -11.57 0.82
CA SER A 80 -9.31 -12.19 2.09
C SER A 80 -10.66 -12.88 1.90
N ALA A 81 -10.82 -14.06 2.51
CA ALA A 81 -11.97 -14.97 2.33
C ALA A 81 -13.36 -14.40 2.69
N SER A 82 -13.46 -13.12 3.08
CA SER A 82 -14.72 -12.40 3.27
C SER A 82 -15.47 -12.08 1.97
N ASP A 83 -14.82 -12.23 0.81
CA ASP A 83 -15.46 -12.09 -0.50
C ASP A 83 -15.89 -13.45 -1.10
N SER A 84 -15.75 -14.55 -0.35
CA SER A 84 -16.01 -15.92 -0.85
C SER A 84 -17.38 -16.50 -0.48
N GLU A 85 -18.32 -15.73 0.07
CA GLU A 85 -19.74 -16.13 0.05
C GLU A 85 -20.31 -15.88 -1.35
N GLY A 86 -20.04 -16.77 -2.31
CA GLY A 86 -20.63 -16.58 -3.64
C GLY A 86 -20.35 -17.55 -4.77
N GLU A 87 -19.46 -18.53 -4.66
CA GLU A 87 -19.31 -19.57 -5.70
C GLU A 87 -19.32 -20.98 -5.08
N LEU A 88 -20.53 -21.40 -4.69
CA LEU A 88 -20.85 -22.81 -4.49
C LEU A 88 -22.06 -23.17 -5.37
N LYS A 89 -21.73 -23.77 -6.52
CA LYS A 89 -22.57 -24.53 -7.47
C LYS A 89 -23.43 -23.74 -8.47
#